data_AF-A0A1H0WBF6-F1
#
_entry.id   AF-A0A1H0WBF6-F1
#
_cell.length_a   1.000
_cell.length_b   1.000
_cell.length_c   1.000
_cell.angle_alpha   90.00
_cell.angle_beta   90.00
_cell.angle_gamma   90.00
#
_symmetry.space_group_name_H-M   'P 1'
#
loop_
_entity.id
_entity.type
_entity.pdbx_description
1 polymer ?
#
loop_
_entity_poly.entity_id
_entity_poly.type
_entity_poly.pdbx_seq_one_letter_code
_entity_poly.pdbx_strand_id
1 'polypeptide(L)'
;MAALESLLFQDADMPALLAACIPAELDALEFGVIGFDADTVVRIYSQTESQLSGLAPERVLGKRMFTVVAPCMNNFMVAQRFEDAEAQAEALDSTIDYVLTLRMRPIKVLLRLLAQPGQAMRYVLVQRRV
;
A
#
# COMPACT_ATOMS: atom_id res chain seq x y z
N MET A 1 19.78 16.31 2.93
CA MET A 1 19.41 15.62 1.68
C MET A 1 19.89 14.19 1.81
N ALA A 2 19.13 13.37 2.54
CA ALA A 2 19.54 12.01 2.85
C ALA A 2 19.04 11.06 1.76
N ALA A 3 19.92 10.17 1.34
CA ALA A 3 19.73 9.19 0.30
C ALA A 3 18.56 8.25 0.64
N LEU A 4 17.44 8.40 -0.06
CA LEU A 4 16.30 7.47 -0.02
C LEU A 4 16.33 6.48 -1.21
N GLU A 5 17.42 6.46 -1.99
CA GLU A 5 17.62 5.58 -3.16
C GLU A 5 17.77 4.08 -2.82
N SER A 6 17.52 3.67 -1.57
CA SER A 6 17.67 2.27 -1.15
C SER A 6 16.68 1.84 -0.08
N LEU A 7 15.48 2.43 -0.04
CA LEU A 7 14.40 1.85 0.76
C LEU A 7 14.05 0.48 0.18
N LEU A 8 14.21 -0.56 0.99
CA LEU A 8 13.90 -1.92 0.61
C LEU A 8 12.52 -2.29 1.14
N PHE A 9 11.80 -3.10 0.37
CA PHE A 9 10.48 -3.60 0.76
C PHE A 9 10.44 -4.28 2.14
N GLN A 10 11.59 -4.75 2.64
CA GLN A 10 11.74 -5.50 3.89
C GLN A 10 12.22 -4.66 5.08
N ASP A 11 12.40 -3.34 4.92
CA ASP A 11 12.94 -2.50 6.01
C ASP A 11 12.00 -2.53 7.23
N ALA A 12 12.57 -2.60 8.45
CA ALA A 12 11.79 -2.76 9.68
C ALA A 12 10.96 -1.51 10.01
N ASP A 13 11.51 -0.31 9.77
CA ASP A 13 10.88 0.97 10.10
C ASP A 13 10.09 1.59 8.93
N MET A 14 9.59 0.75 8.01
CA MET A 14 8.89 1.22 6.81
C MET A 14 7.76 2.22 7.07
N PRO A 15 6.86 2.05 8.06
CA PRO A 15 5.80 3.03 8.30
C PRO A 15 6.32 4.43 8.61
N ALA A 16 7.37 4.54 9.43
CA ALA A 16 7.95 5.82 9.82
C ALA A 16 8.71 6.46 8.65
N LEU A 17 9.42 5.64 7.87
CA LEU A 17 10.14 6.09 6.67
C LEU A 17 9.16 6.62 5.62
N LEU A 18 8.07 5.90 5.32
CA LEU A 18 7.04 6.32 4.37
C LEU A 18 6.32 7.60 4.81
N ALA A 19 6.08 7.76 6.11
CA ALA A 19 5.47 8.98 6.64
C ALA A 19 6.39 10.21 6.51
N ALA A 20 7.71 10.01 6.49
CA ALA A 20 8.69 11.07 6.28
C ALA A 20 8.99 11.35 4.80
N CYS A 21 8.62 10.43 3.88
CA CYS A 21 8.87 10.57 2.46
C CYS A 21 7.93 11.59 1.80
N ILE A 22 8.46 12.35 0.84
CA ILE A 22 7.65 13.15 -0.08
C ILE A 22 7.14 12.30 -1.25
N PRO A 23 6.06 12.70 -1.95
CA PRO A 23 5.52 11.92 -3.07
C PRO A 23 6.55 11.54 -4.14
N ALA A 24 7.48 12.45 -4.46
CA ALA A 24 8.55 12.18 -5.42
C ALA A 24 9.51 11.06 -5.01
N GLU A 25 9.73 10.88 -3.70
CA GLU A 25 10.57 9.78 -3.17
C GLU A 25 9.82 8.45 -3.23
N LEU A 26 8.50 8.47 -2.97
CA LEU A 26 7.65 7.29 -3.11
C LEU A 26 7.54 6.82 -4.56
N ASP A 27 7.57 7.75 -5.51
CA ASP A 27 7.56 7.47 -6.95
C ASP A 27 8.87 6.82 -7.44
N ALA A 28 9.97 7.02 -6.72
CA ALA A 28 11.29 6.46 -7.05
C ALA A 28 11.49 5.01 -6.52
N LEU A 29 10.54 4.49 -5.73
CA LEU A 29 10.65 3.15 -5.14
C LEU A 29 10.44 2.05 -6.18
N GLU A 30 11.18 0.96 -6.05
CA GLU A 30 11.07 -0.23 -6.92
C GLU A 30 9.80 -1.07 -6.65
N PHE A 31 9.00 -0.69 -5.66
CA PHE A 31 7.73 -1.33 -5.31
C PHE A 31 6.59 -0.31 -5.28
N GLY A 32 5.37 -0.80 -5.44
CA GLY A 32 4.17 0.02 -5.39
C GLY A 32 3.86 0.46 -3.96
N VAL A 33 3.48 1.72 -3.77
CA VAL A 33 3.04 2.26 -2.47
C VAL A 33 1.65 2.85 -2.63
N ILE A 34 0.72 2.37 -1.80
CA ILE A 34 -0.65 2.86 -1.73
C ILE A 34 -0.91 3.29 -0.29
N GLY A 35 -1.12 4.57 -0.05
CA GLY A 35 -1.49 5.11 1.26
C GLY A 35 -2.95 5.56 1.28
N PHE A 36 -3.69 5.19 2.32
CA PHE A 36 -5.08 5.57 2.52
C PHE A 36 -5.37 5.99 3.96
N ASP A 37 -6.40 6.82 4.13
CA ASP A 37 -6.82 7.31 5.45
C ASP A 37 -7.77 6.33 6.16
N ALA A 38 -8.21 6.70 7.37
CA ALA A 38 -9.15 5.91 8.16
C ALA A 38 -10.49 5.63 7.44
N ASP A 39 -10.92 6.50 6.52
CA ASP A 39 -12.11 6.31 5.69
C ASP A 39 -11.85 5.39 4.49
N THR A 40 -10.67 4.77 4.41
CA THR A 40 -10.17 3.94 3.30
C THR A 40 -9.99 4.71 2.00
N VAL A 41 -9.93 6.04 2.05
CA VAL A 41 -9.75 6.89 0.87
C VAL A 41 -8.28 6.97 0.54
N VAL A 42 -7.92 6.61 -0.70
CA VAL A 42 -6.53 6.64 -1.17
C VAL A 42 -6.05 8.09 -1.25
N ARG A 43 -4.97 8.39 -0.51
CA ARG A 43 -4.30 9.70 -0.46
C ARG A 43 -2.95 9.68 -1.16
N ILE A 44 -2.29 8.53 -1.16
CA ILE A 44 -0.96 8.34 -1.71
C ILE A 44 -1.02 7.18 -2.69
N TYR A 45 -0.46 7.38 -3.87
CA TYR A 45 -0.40 6.36 -4.91
C TYR A 45 0.85 6.57 -5.74
N SER A 46 1.83 5.68 -5.61
CA SER A 46 3.11 5.85 -6.29
C SER A 46 3.02 5.59 -7.80
N GLN A 47 3.87 6.26 -8.55
CA GLN A 47 3.99 6.09 -10.00
C GLN A 47 4.35 4.64 -10.36
N THR A 48 5.21 3.99 -9.57
CA THR A 48 5.54 2.56 -9.73
C THR A 48 4.30 1.69 -9.67
N GLU A 49 3.39 1.91 -8.72
CA GLU A 49 2.14 1.15 -8.66
C GLU A 49 1.22 1.46 -9.86
N SER A 50 1.18 2.71 -10.29
CA SER A 50 0.41 3.12 -11.47
C SER A 50 0.87 2.38 -12.73
N GLN A 51 2.18 2.34 -12.98
CA GLN A 51 2.76 1.66 -14.14
C GLN A 51 2.52 0.16 -14.08
N LEU A 52 2.74 -0.45 -12.92
CA LEU A 52 2.67 -1.89 -12.75
C LEU A 52 1.23 -2.45 -12.68
N SER A 53 0.28 -1.68 -12.14
CA SER A 53 -1.15 -2.03 -12.15
C SER A 53 -1.86 -1.59 -13.43
N GLY A 54 -1.32 -0.58 -14.14
CA GLY A 54 -1.97 0.05 -15.28
C GLY A 54 -3.18 0.90 -14.91
N LEU A 55 -3.28 1.36 -13.66
CA LEU A 55 -4.28 2.32 -13.19
C LEU A 55 -3.67 3.72 -13.09
N ALA A 56 -4.32 4.70 -13.71
CA ALA A 56 -3.88 6.10 -13.62
C ALA A 56 -4.15 6.66 -12.20
N PRO A 57 -3.27 7.48 -11.63
CA PRO A 57 -3.45 8.05 -10.29
C PRO A 57 -4.77 8.81 -10.15
N GLU A 58 -5.23 9.52 -11.19
CA GLU A 58 -6.50 10.27 -11.14
C GLU A 58 -7.72 9.38 -10.94
N ARG A 59 -7.62 8.09 -11.30
CA ARG A 59 -8.70 7.11 -11.10
C ARG A 59 -8.69 6.48 -9.71
N VAL A 60 -7.59 6.67 -8.97
CA VAL A 60 -7.31 6.00 -7.69
C VAL A 60 -7.37 7.00 -6.53
N LEU A 61 -6.70 8.14 -6.66
CA LEU A 61 -6.64 9.17 -5.64
C LEU A 61 -8.05 9.71 -5.32
N GLY A 62 -8.35 9.84 -4.03
CA GLY A 62 -9.67 10.28 -3.55
C GLY A 62 -10.78 9.24 -3.71
N LYS A 63 -10.46 8.01 -4.12
CA LYS A 63 -11.41 6.89 -4.16
C LYS A 63 -11.18 5.93 -3.00
N ARG A 64 -12.20 5.17 -2.65
CA ARG A 64 -12.11 4.14 -1.61
C ARG A 64 -11.31 2.93 -2.11
N MET A 65 -10.27 2.57 -1.37
CA MET A 65 -9.33 1.52 -1.69
C MET A 65 -10.05 0.18 -1.87
N PHE A 66 -10.79 -0.28 -0.87
CA PHE A 66 -11.38 -1.63 -0.87
C PHE A 66 -12.70 -1.75 -1.62
N THR A 67 -13.38 -0.66 -1.97
CA THR A 67 -14.70 -0.75 -2.65
C THR A 67 -14.66 -0.32 -4.10
N VAL A 68 -13.73 0.58 -4.47
CA VAL A 68 -13.66 1.15 -5.83
C VAL A 68 -12.37 0.74 -6.54
N VAL A 69 -11.22 0.89 -5.88
CA VAL A 69 -9.91 0.73 -6.54
C VAL A 69 -9.50 -0.73 -6.62
N ALA A 70 -9.52 -1.42 -5.48
CA ALA A 70 -9.05 -2.79 -5.31
C ALA A 70 -10.10 -3.61 -4.54
N PRO A 71 -11.28 -3.88 -5.13
CA PRO A 71 -12.31 -4.72 -4.51
C PRO A 71 -11.82 -6.15 -4.24
N CYS A 72 -10.82 -6.62 -4.98
CA CYS A 72 -10.19 -7.90 -4.72
C CYS A 72 -9.47 -7.93 -3.36
N MET A 73 -9.03 -6.79 -2.81
CA MET A 73 -8.40 -6.69 -1.48
C MET A 73 -9.42 -6.52 -0.35
N ASN A 74 -10.72 -6.45 -0.65
CA ASN A 74 -11.77 -6.38 0.36
C ASN A 74 -12.11 -7.77 0.90
N ASN A 75 -11.19 -8.34 1.68
CA ASN A 75 -11.33 -9.65 2.27
C ASN A 75 -10.59 -9.74 3.62
N PHE A 76 -10.72 -10.91 4.25
CA PHE A 76 -10.14 -11.21 5.56
C PHE A 76 -8.60 -11.17 5.60
N MET A 77 -7.92 -11.30 4.46
CA MET A 77 -6.46 -11.29 4.41
C MET A 77 -5.88 -9.88 4.39
N VAL A 78 -6.65 -8.88 3.93
CA VAL A 78 -6.18 -7.50 3.76
C VAL A 78 -7.05 -6.51 4.51
N ALA A 79 -8.26 -6.21 4.03
CA ALA A 79 -9.14 -5.19 4.63
C ALA A 79 -9.42 -5.47 6.12
N GLN A 80 -9.79 -6.71 6.45
CA GLN A 80 -10.04 -7.10 7.85
C GLN A 80 -8.80 -6.93 8.73
N ARG A 81 -7.59 -7.17 8.22
CA ARG A 81 -6.36 -7.00 9.02
C ARG A 81 -6.16 -5.55 9.44
N PHE A 82 -6.52 -4.59 8.59
CA PHE A 82 -6.48 -3.17 8.96
C PHE A 82 -7.53 -2.82 9.99
N GLU A 83 -8.76 -3.35 9.83
CA GLU A 83 -9.84 -3.15 10.79
C GLU A 83 -9.52 -3.75 12.16
N ASP A 84 -8.99 -4.97 12.20
CA ASP A 84 -8.60 -5.65 13.43
C ASP A 84 -7.47 -4.90 14.14
N ALA A 85 -6.45 -4.46 13.40
CA ALA A 85 -5.34 -3.68 13.96
C ALA A 85 -5.80 -2.33 14.52
N GLU A 86 -6.74 -1.66 13.85
CA GLU A 86 -7.36 -0.44 14.36
C GLU A 86 -8.20 -0.70 15.63
N ALA A 87 -9.04 -1.74 15.62
CA ALA A 87 -9.89 -2.10 16.74
C ALA A 87 -9.08 -2.50 17.98
N GLN A 88 -7.93 -3.16 17.78
CA GLN A 88 -7.03 -3.59 18.85
C GLN A 88 -6.01 -2.51 19.22
N ALA A 89 -5.95 -1.39 18.48
CA ALA A 89 -4.92 -0.36 18.59
C ALA A 89 -3.50 -0.92 18.50
N GLU A 90 -3.29 -1.90 17.61
CA GLU A 90 -2.01 -2.57 17.39
C GLU A 90 -1.36 -2.11 16.09
N ALA A 91 -0.03 -2.16 16.04
CA ALA A 91 0.70 -1.92 14.81
C ALA A 91 0.55 -3.14 13.88
N LEU A 92 0.09 -2.91 12.66
CA LEU A 92 0.06 -3.91 11.62
C LEU A 92 1.34 -3.82 10.81
N ASP A 93 2.14 -4.87 10.83
CA ASP A 93 3.20 -5.11 9.85
C ASP A 93 3.13 -6.58 9.45
N SER A 94 2.48 -6.85 8.32
CA SER A 94 2.27 -8.21 7.85
C SER A 94 2.53 -8.30 6.36
N THR A 95 3.39 -9.24 5.99
CA THR A 95 3.69 -9.55 4.60
C THR A 95 2.98 -10.83 4.20
N ILE A 96 2.18 -10.79 3.13
CA ILE A 96 1.38 -11.90 2.64
C ILE A 96 1.58 -12.10 1.14
N ASP A 97 1.62 -13.35 0.70
CA ASP A 97 1.54 -13.70 -0.71
C ASP A 97 0.11 -13.48 -1.21
N TYR A 98 -0.02 -12.77 -2.33
CA TYR A 98 -1.32 -12.40 -2.87
C TYR A 98 -1.37 -12.53 -4.39
N VAL A 99 -2.57 -12.65 -4.95
CA VAL A 99 -2.79 -12.69 -6.39
C VAL A 99 -3.70 -11.55 -6.79
N LEU A 100 -3.16 -10.60 -7.56
CA LEU A 100 -3.95 -9.55 -8.18
C LEU A 100 -4.52 -10.07 -9.49
N THR A 101 -5.84 -10.10 -9.61
CA THR A 101 -6.56 -10.56 -10.81
C THR A 101 -7.04 -9.40 -11.69
N LEU A 102 -6.31 -8.28 -11.66
CA LEU A 102 -6.68 -7.08 -12.40
C LEU A 102 -6.72 -7.37 -13.91
N ARG A 103 -7.84 -7.02 -14.57
CA ARG A 103 -8.10 -7.27 -16.00
C ARG A 103 -7.87 -8.72 -16.46
N MET A 104 -8.28 -9.71 -15.66
CA MET A 104 -8.22 -11.14 -16.01
C MET A 104 -6.80 -11.71 -16.18
N ARG A 105 -5.76 -11.02 -15.69
CA ARG A 105 -4.39 -11.54 -15.63
C ARG A 105 -3.99 -11.72 -14.16
N PRO A 106 -4.01 -12.95 -13.63
CA PRO A 106 -3.54 -13.21 -12.27
C PRO A 106 -2.04 -12.99 -12.18
N ILE A 107 -1.62 -12.02 -11.38
CA ILE A 107 -0.21 -11.70 -11.10
C ILE A 107 0.05 -12.01 -9.63
N LYS A 108 1.06 -12.84 -9.36
CA LYS A 108 1.53 -13.09 -7.99
C LYS A 108 2.31 -11.88 -7.50
N VAL A 109 1.91 -11.37 -6.36
CA VAL A 109 2.52 -10.22 -5.70
C VAL A 109 2.72 -10.53 -4.23
N LEU A 110 3.66 -9.84 -3.62
CA LEU A 110 3.83 -9.81 -2.19
C LEU A 110 3.21 -8.50 -1.70
N LEU A 111 2.22 -8.61 -0.82
CA LEU A 111 1.60 -7.44 -0.18
C LEU A 111 2.19 -7.28 1.21
N ARG A 112 2.62 -6.07 1.56
CA ARG A 112 2.96 -5.71 2.94
C ARG A 112 1.97 -4.69 3.45
N LEU A 113 1.27 -5.06 4.50
CA LEU A 113 0.21 -4.28 5.13
C LEU A 113 0.83 -3.54 6.32
N LEU A 114 0.76 -2.22 6.29
CA LEU A 114 1.38 -1.35 7.27
C LEU A 114 0.34 -0.41 7.88
N ALA A 115 0.12 -0.50 9.18
CA ALA A 115 -0.67 0.46 9.94
C ALA A 115 -0.03 0.68 11.30
N GLN A 116 -0.10 1.91 11.82
CA GLN A 116 0.36 2.21 13.17
C GLN A 116 -0.77 2.85 13.98
N PRO A 117 -0.92 2.47 15.25
CA PRO A 117 -1.90 3.09 16.13
C PRO A 117 -1.56 4.58 16.30
N GLY A 118 -2.59 5.43 16.21
CA GLY A 118 -2.42 6.89 16.27
C GLY A 118 -1.94 7.55 14.98
N GLN A 119 -1.54 6.78 13.95
CA GLN A 119 -1.31 7.34 12.62
C GLN A 119 -2.62 7.34 11.82
N ALA A 120 -2.94 8.49 11.22
CA ALA A 120 -4.12 8.63 10.36
C ALA A 120 -3.96 7.91 9.01
N MET A 121 -2.71 7.66 8.58
CA MET A 121 -2.39 7.05 7.30
C MET A 121 -2.01 5.57 7.49
N ARG A 122 -2.51 4.74 6.57
CA ARG A 122 -2.22 3.32 6.45
C ARG A 122 -1.63 3.07 5.08
N TYR A 123 -0.77 2.06 4.96
CA TYR A 123 -0.07 1.79 3.72
C TYR A 123 -0.21 0.33 3.31
N VAL A 124 -0.36 0.10 2.01
CA VAL A 124 -0.22 -1.20 1.35
C VAL A 124 0.93 -1.07 0.37
N LEU A 125 1.95 -1.90 0.58
CA LEU A 125 3.06 -2.03 -0.34
C LEU A 125 2.82 -3.21 -1.24
N VAL A 126 3.14 -3.06 -2.52
CA VAL A 126 2.94 -4.07 -3.55
C VAL A 126 4.25 -4.36 -4.25
N GLN A 127 4.83 -5.52 -3.97
CA GLN A 127 6.02 -6.00 -4.67
C GLN A 127 5.63 -7.09 -5.67
N ARG A 128 5.85 -6.82 -6.95
CA ARG A 128 5.66 -7.81 -8.01
C ARG A 128 6.97 -8.55 -8.20
N ARG A 129 6.95 -9.89 -8.09
CA ARG A 129 8.10 -10.70 -8.51
C ARG A 129 8.01 -10.84 -10.03
N VAL A 130 8.84 -10.08 -10.73
CA VAL A 130 9.09 -10.24 -12.18
C VAL A 130 9.81 -11.55 -12.46
#